data_AF-A0AA41DTD2-F1
#
_entry.id   AF-A0AA41DTD2-F1
#
_cell.length_a   1.000
_cell.length_b   1.000
_cell.length_c   1.000
_cell.angle_alpha   90.00
_cell.angle_beta   90.00
_cell.angle_gamma   90.00
#
_symmetry.space_group_name_H-M   'P 1'
#
loop_
_entity.id
_entity.type
_entity.pdbx_description
1 polymer ?
#
loop_
_entity_poly.entity_id
_entity_poly.type
_entity_poly.pdbx_seq_one_letter_code
_entity_poly.pdbx_strand_id
1 'polypeptide(L)'
;MSDQRVQIGTVYVDSGTVFVGDPCYTATGDASNHIKTWSDWCDKHSWNGENRNVVEPAGPGLGLSIPTLYGDGAWPVFAELEGERIARVIIDFDPECDEDDEDE
;
A
#
# COMPACT_ATOMS: atom_id res chain seq x y z
N MET A 1 -1.47 -16.46 21.85
CA MET A 1 -0.25 -16.73 21.06
C MET A 1 0.23 -15.36 20.65
N SER A 2 1.47 -15.00 20.93
CA SER A 2 1.99 -13.71 20.48
C SER A 2 1.93 -13.69 18.95
N ASP A 3 1.19 -12.74 18.38
CA ASP A 3 1.12 -12.53 16.93
C ASP A 3 2.52 -12.09 16.47
N GLN A 4 3.37 -13.07 16.15
CA GLN A 4 4.74 -12.80 15.73
C GLN A 4 4.68 -12.19 14.33
N ARG A 5 4.72 -10.87 14.28
CA ARG A 5 4.92 -10.10 13.04
C ARG A 5 6.36 -10.27 12.59
N VAL A 6 6.56 -10.61 11.33
CA VAL A 6 7.88 -10.66 10.70
C VAL A 6 7.96 -9.59 9.64
N GLN A 7 9.05 -8.81 9.62
CA GLN A 7 9.28 -7.88 8.53
C GLN A 7 9.61 -8.69 7.27
N ILE A 8 8.80 -8.51 6.23
CA ILE A 8 8.94 -9.22 4.95
C ILE A 8 9.53 -8.33 3.85
N GLY A 9 9.64 -7.02 4.10
CA GLY A 9 10.27 -6.10 3.18
C GLY A 9 10.05 -4.63 3.53
N THR A 10 10.23 -3.79 2.52
CA THR A 10 10.05 -2.35 2.56
C THR A 10 9.48 -1.90 1.21
N VAL A 11 8.49 -1.01 1.22
CA VAL A 11 7.98 -0.34 0.02
C VAL A 11 8.60 1.04 -0.08
N TYR A 12 9.26 1.31 -1.20
CA TYR A 12 9.82 2.63 -1.53
C TYR A 12 8.81 3.38 -2.40
N VAL A 13 8.45 4.59 -1.99
CA VAL A 13 7.38 5.40 -2.59
C VAL A 13 7.96 6.71 -3.12
N ASP A 14 7.63 7.03 -4.38
CA ASP A 14 8.00 8.26 -5.11
C ASP A 14 6.76 8.95 -5.73
N SER A 15 5.57 8.42 -5.42
CA SER A 15 4.26 8.90 -5.90
C SER A 15 3.41 9.51 -4.80
N GLY A 16 3.88 9.48 -3.56
CA GLY A 16 3.10 9.73 -2.35
C GLY A 16 2.04 8.67 -2.01
N THR A 17 1.94 7.57 -2.76
CA THR A 17 0.93 6.52 -2.54
C THR A 17 1.48 5.10 -2.74
N VAL A 18 0.89 4.13 -2.05
CA VAL A 18 1.10 2.70 -2.29
C VAL A 18 -0.12 2.10 -2.98
N PHE A 19 0.11 1.24 -3.98
CA PHE A 19 -0.97 0.44 -4.58
C PHE A 19 -1.02 -0.97 -3.99
N VAL A 20 -2.17 -1.37 -3.47
CA VAL A 20 -2.46 -2.74 -3.04
C VAL A 20 -3.60 -3.28 -3.91
N GLY A 21 -3.28 -4.17 -4.84
CA GLY A 21 -4.24 -4.74 -5.78
C GLY A 21 -3.65 -5.91 -6.56
N ASP A 22 -4.46 -6.53 -7.42
CA ASP A 22 -3.98 -7.64 -8.25
C ASP A 22 -2.94 -7.13 -9.26
N PRO A 23 -1.77 -7.78 -9.38
CA PRO A 23 -0.71 -7.35 -10.29
C PRO A 23 -1.15 -7.29 -11.75
N CYS A 24 -2.19 -8.01 -12.18
CA CYS A 24 -2.69 -7.91 -13.55
C CYS A 24 -3.17 -6.50 -13.90
N TYR A 25 -3.57 -5.67 -12.93
CA TYR A 25 -4.05 -4.31 -13.24
C TYR A 25 -2.93 -3.28 -13.43
N THR A 26 -1.69 -3.60 -13.03
CA THR A 26 -0.59 -2.61 -12.95
C THR A 26 0.79 -3.13 -13.32
N ALA A 27 1.09 -4.42 -13.14
CA ALA A 27 2.44 -4.96 -13.31
C ALA A 27 2.78 -5.33 -14.76
N THR A 28 1.78 -5.65 -15.59
CA THR A 28 1.99 -6.06 -16.98
C THR A 28 1.06 -5.32 -17.95
N GLY A 29 1.56 -5.05 -19.16
CA GLY A 29 0.81 -4.32 -20.20
C GLY A 29 -0.07 -5.23 -21.08
N ASP A 30 -0.08 -6.53 -20.84
CA ASP A 30 -0.82 -7.54 -21.62
C ASP A 30 -2.11 -8.00 -20.95
N ALA A 31 -2.39 -7.54 -19.73
CA ALA A 31 -3.65 -7.79 -19.05
C ALA A 31 -4.81 -7.05 -19.71
N SER A 32 -5.96 -7.72 -19.81
CA SER A 32 -7.17 -7.20 -20.46
C SER A 32 -7.72 -5.91 -19.83
N ASN A 33 -7.46 -5.72 -18.53
CA ASN A 33 -7.83 -4.52 -17.78
C ASN A 33 -6.57 -4.07 -17.03
N HIS A 34 -5.94 -2.98 -17.44
CA HIS A 34 -4.80 -2.40 -16.73
C HIS A 34 -4.77 -0.87 -16.91
N ILE A 35 -4.10 -0.18 -15.99
CA ILE A 35 -3.83 1.25 -16.10
C ILE A 35 -2.62 1.42 -17.01
N LYS A 36 -2.82 2.04 -18.18
CA LYS A 36 -1.84 2.02 -19.27
C LYS A 36 -0.70 3.01 -19.09
N THR A 37 -0.98 4.15 -18.46
CA THR A 37 -0.02 5.24 -18.31
C THR A 37 -0.08 5.84 -16.92
N TRP A 38 1.00 6.50 -16.52
CA TRP A 38 1.04 7.29 -15.29
C TRP A 38 0.03 8.46 -15.34
N SER A 39 -0.19 9.07 -16.50
CA SER A 39 -1.21 10.11 -16.66
C SER A 39 -2.62 9.56 -16.42
N ASP A 40 -2.94 8.37 -16.95
CA ASP A 40 -4.22 7.70 -16.71
C ASP A 40 -4.42 7.39 -15.21
N TRP A 41 -3.33 7.09 -14.50
CA TRP A 41 -3.35 6.93 -13.05
C TRP A 41 -3.68 8.25 -12.35
N CYS A 42 -2.97 9.32 -12.71
CA CYS A 42 -3.17 10.63 -12.12
C CYS A 42 -4.58 11.18 -12.36
N ASP A 43 -5.17 10.96 -13.54
CA ASP A 43 -6.52 11.44 -13.87
C ASP A 43 -7.61 10.75 -13.03
N LYS A 44 -7.35 9.52 -12.58
CA LYS A 44 -8.25 8.75 -11.70
C LYS A 44 -8.02 9.03 -10.22
N HIS A 45 -7.03 9.86 -9.90
CA HIS A 45 -6.67 10.21 -8.54
C HIS A 45 -6.96 11.70 -8.31
N SER A 46 -7.75 12.01 -7.29
CA SER A 46 -8.12 13.39 -6.96
C SER A 46 -6.99 14.07 -6.17
N TRP A 47 -5.95 14.56 -6.86
CA TRP A 47 -4.82 15.27 -6.24
C TRP A 47 -5.16 16.67 -5.71
N ASN A 48 -6.42 17.09 -5.81
CA ASN A 48 -6.89 18.42 -5.46
C ASN A 48 -7.28 18.54 -3.98
N GLY A 49 -6.27 18.54 -3.11
CA GLY A 49 -6.31 19.25 -1.82
C GLY A 49 -6.81 18.46 -0.60
N GLU A 50 -7.44 17.30 -0.79
CA GLU A 50 -7.77 16.35 0.28
C GLU A 50 -6.97 15.05 0.10
N ASN A 51 -5.63 15.16 0.09
CA ASN A 51 -4.62 14.09 -0.14
C ASN A 51 -4.66 12.90 0.85
N ARG A 52 -5.81 12.62 1.47
CA ARG A 52 -6.03 11.58 2.47
C ARG A 52 -7.01 10.49 2.02
N ASN A 53 -7.67 10.66 0.89
CA ASN A 53 -8.66 9.68 0.43
C ASN A 53 -7.96 8.49 -0.24
N VAL A 54 -8.28 7.29 0.23
CA VAL A 54 -7.99 6.05 -0.50
C VAL A 54 -8.89 6.02 -1.75
N VAL A 55 -8.31 5.75 -2.90
CA VAL A 55 -9.04 5.65 -4.18
C VAL A 55 -8.77 4.33 -4.87
N GLU A 56 -9.62 3.97 -5.83
CA GLU A 56 -9.55 2.68 -6.55
C GLU A 56 -9.31 2.91 -8.06
N PRO A 57 -8.07 3.24 -8.48
CA PRO A 57 -7.81 3.69 -9.85
C PRO A 57 -7.94 2.57 -10.89
N ALA A 58 -7.84 1.31 -10.46
CA ALA A 58 -8.11 0.17 -11.33
C ALA A 58 -9.62 -0.09 -11.50
N GLY A 59 -10.46 0.47 -10.63
CA GLY A 59 -11.89 0.23 -10.52
C GLY A 59 -12.28 -0.37 -9.16
N PRO A 60 -13.58 -0.34 -8.78
CA PRO A 60 -14.02 -0.80 -7.47
C PRO A 60 -13.64 -2.26 -7.18
N GLY A 61 -12.97 -2.48 -6.04
CA GLY A 61 -12.50 -3.79 -5.57
C GLY A 61 -11.27 -4.35 -6.30
N LEU A 62 -10.68 -3.61 -7.24
CA LEU A 62 -9.54 -4.09 -8.06
C LEU A 62 -8.17 -3.64 -7.52
N GLY A 63 -8.18 -2.70 -6.59
CA GLY A 63 -7.00 -2.31 -5.84
C GLY A 63 -7.11 -0.91 -5.27
N LEU A 64 -6.42 -0.68 -4.17
CA LEU A 64 -6.42 0.56 -3.41
C LEU A 64 -5.14 1.34 -3.70
N SER A 65 -5.27 2.60 -4.07
CA SER A 65 -4.19 3.59 -3.99
C SER A 65 -4.32 4.29 -2.64
N ILE A 66 -3.37 4.02 -1.75
CA ILE A 66 -3.37 4.44 -0.36
C ILE A 66 -2.32 5.54 -0.20
N PRO A 67 -2.71 6.80 0.10
CA PRO A 67 -1.75 7.83 0.46
C PRO A 67 -0.98 7.43 1.71
N THR A 68 0.33 7.61 1.69
CA THR A 68 1.18 7.38 2.87
C THR A 68 1.06 8.56 3.84
N LEU A 69 1.57 8.43 5.07
CA LEU A 69 1.46 9.48 6.08
C LEU A 69 2.22 10.77 5.70
N TYR A 70 3.43 10.63 5.16
CA TYR A 70 4.32 11.75 4.82
C TYR A 70 4.64 11.88 3.32
N GLY A 71 3.97 11.11 2.45
CA GLY A 71 4.22 11.08 1.02
C GLY A 71 5.38 10.13 0.65
N ASP A 72 6.37 10.64 -0.07
CA ASP A 72 7.50 9.83 -0.54
C ASP A 72 8.36 9.35 0.64
N GLY A 73 8.93 8.15 0.51
CA GLY A 73 9.67 7.53 1.61
C GLY A 73 9.87 6.03 1.48
N ALA A 74 10.31 5.41 2.58
CA ALA A 74 10.53 3.98 2.69
C ALA A 74 9.77 3.43 3.90
N TRP A 75 8.82 2.53 3.66
CA TRP A 75 7.87 2.10 4.67
C TRP A 75 8.01 0.58 4.90
N PRO A 76 8.24 0.11 6.14
CA PRO A 76 8.41 -1.31 6.40
C PRO A 76 7.10 -2.07 6.18
N VAL A 77 7.22 -3.31 5.71
CA VAL A 77 6.09 -4.22 5.48
C VAL A 77 6.26 -5.43 6.37
N PHE A 78 5.27 -5.67 7.21
CA PHE A 78 5.21 -6.80 8.13
C PHE A 78 4.15 -7.80 7.70
N ALA A 79 4.33 -9.07 8.06
CA ALA A 79 3.33 -10.09 7.91
C ALA A 79 3.13 -10.90 9.19
N GLU A 80 1.88 -11.30 9.43
CA GLU A 80 1.54 -12.35 10.38
C GLU A 80 1.32 -13.64 9.58
N LEU A 81 1.93 -14.73 10.03
CA LEU A 81 1.91 -16.01 9.34
C LEU A 81 0.97 -17.01 10.01
N GLU A 82 0.20 -17.74 9.22
CA GLU A 82 -0.54 -18.94 9.64
C GLU A 82 0.12 -20.16 8.96
N GLY A 83 1.00 -20.84 9.71
CA GLY A 83 1.89 -21.85 9.14
C GLY A 83 2.91 -21.21 8.20
N GLU A 84 2.92 -21.64 6.93
CA GLU A 84 3.82 -21.11 5.89
C GLU A 84 3.15 -20.04 5.01
N ARG A 85 1.91 -19.63 5.34
CA ARG A 85 1.14 -18.69 4.53
C ARG A 85 0.95 -17.36 5.25
N ILE A 86 0.91 -16.28 4.48
CA ILE A 86 0.60 -14.94 4.98
C ILE A 86 -0.89 -14.89 5.32
N ALA A 87 -1.20 -14.58 6.58
CA ALA A 87 -2.57 -14.38 7.07
C ALA A 87 -2.93 -12.88 7.12
N ARG A 88 -1.97 -12.02 7.44
CA ARG A 88 -2.12 -10.56 7.46
C ARG A 88 -0.86 -9.88 6.95
N VAL A 89 -1.02 -8.73 6.31
CA VAL A 89 0.07 -7.81 5.96
C VAL A 89 -0.23 -6.45 6.57
N ILE A 90 0.81 -5.80 7.09
CA ILE A 90 0.78 -4.42 7.58
C ILE A 90 1.85 -3.66 6.80
N ILE A 91 1.45 -2.55 6.17
CA ILE A 91 2.38 -1.56 5.63
C ILE A 91 2.33 -0.41 6.62
N ASP A 92 3.44 -0.18 7.29
CA ASP A 92 3.50 0.77 8.38
C ASP A 92 3.99 2.13 7.87
N PHE A 93 3.09 3.11 7.88
CA PHE A 93 3.38 4.48 7.47
C PHE A 93 3.81 5.37 8.64
N ASP A 94 3.97 4.81 9.84
CA ASP A 94 4.43 5.52 11.03
C ASP A 94 5.19 4.58 12.01
N PRO A 95 6.30 3.96 11.57
CA PRO A 95 6.97 2.91 12.35
C PRO A 95 7.64 3.41 13.63
N GLU A 96 7.80 4.73 13.80
CA GLU A 96 8.34 5.32 15.01
C GLU A 96 7.27 5.49 16.11
N CYS A 97 5.97 5.47 15.77
CA CYS A 97 4.90 5.62 16.76
C CYS A 97 4.59 4.34 17.56
N ASP A 98 4.95 3.15 17.05
CA ASP A 98 4.68 1.88 17.72
C ASP A 98 5.72 1.54 18.82
N GLU A 99 6.81 2.30 18.98
CA GLU A 99 7.86 2.03 20.00
C GLU A 99 7.55 2.61 21.40
N ASP A 100 6.55 3.49 21.55
CA ASP A 100 6.30 4.25 22.79
C ASP A 100 5.02 3.86 23.57
N ASP A 101 4.20 2.92 23.09
CA ASP A 101 2.87 2.61 23.67
C ASP A 101 2.80 1.29 24.50
N GLU A 102 3.94 0.65 24.83
CA GLU A 102 3.98 -0.54 25.71
C GLU A 102 4.32 -0.25 27.20
N ASP A 103 4.35 1.03 27.61
CA ASP A 103 4.65 1.47 28.99
C ASP A 103 3.47 2.19 29.70
N GLU A 104 2.23 1.68 29.61
CA GLU A 104 1.13 2.02 30.56
C GLU A 104 0.35 0.80 31.11
#